data_AF-A0A940C4E7-F1
#
_entry.id   AF-A0A940C4E7-F1
#
_cell.length_a   1.000
_cell.length_b   1.000
_cell.length_c   1.000
_cell.angle_alpha   90.00
_cell.angle_beta   90.00
_cell.angle_gamma   90.00
#
_symmetry.space_group_name_H-M   'P 1'
#
loop_
_entity.id
_entity.type
_entity.pdbx_description
1 polymer ?
#
loop_
_entity_poly.entity_id
_entity_poly.type
_entity_poly.pdbx_seq_one_letter_code
_entity_poly.pdbx_strand_id
1 'polypeptide(L)'
;MKPKTPDLLRQPKWRLLVFRRAMTHVSAALVICALIAGLYRSRAHFMFACCAAGTLLLAGGWITYCRWRDGRLPEERAAGAPYILRRDKRRRPHRPAFLMDSADFDDDLTPFTTAAEEDFPIEALVRARIAAQALAGAVMLVVSALA
;
A
#
# COMPACT_ATOMS: atom_id res chain seq x y z
N MET A 1 26.56 -12.56 -14.90
CA MET A 1 25.16 -12.85 -15.32
C MET A 1 24.23 -12.03 -14.44
N LYS A 2 23.59 -10.95 -14.94
CA LYS A 2 22.50 -10.31 -14.20
C LYS A 2 21.32 -11.30 -14.20
N PRO A 3 20.75 -11.69 -13.05
CA PRO A 3 19.59 -12.55 -13.04
C PRO A 3 18.50 -11.87 -13.88
N LYS A 4 17.94 -12.64 -14.82
CA LYS A 4 16.82 -12.21 -15.67
C LYS A 4 15.67 -11.87 -14.72
N THR A 5 15.50 -10.58 -14.39
CA THR A 5 14.37 -10.12 -13.56
C THR A 5 13.12 -10.69 -14.22
N PRO A 6 12.40 -11.63 -13.59
CA PRO A 6 11.16 -12.12 -14.17
C PRO A 6 10.26 -10.89 -14.39
N ASP A 7 9.40 -10.92 -15.41
CA ASP A 7 8.44 -9.85 -15.69
C ASP A 7 7.48 -9.66 -14.49
N LEU A 8 7.96 -8.99 -13.43
CA LEU A 8 7.27 -8.78 -12.16
C LEU A 8 5.95 -8.02 -12.39
N LEU A 9 5.91 -7.18 -13.44
CA LEU A 9 4.72 -6.45 -13.89
C LEU A 9 3.60 -7.37 -14.39
N ARG A 10 3.91 -8.57 -14.90
CA ARG A 10 2.91 -9.53 -15.38
C ARG A 10 2.34 -10.42 -14.29
N GLN A 11 2.99 -10.49 -13.13
CA GLN A 11 2.54 -11.35 -12.04
C GLN A 11 1.22 -10.83 -11.45
N PRO A 12 0.17 -11.66 -11.35
CA PRO A 12 -1.12 -11.25 -10.76
C PRO A 12 -0.96 -10.80 -9.30
N LYS A 13 -0.06 -11.45 -8.55
CA LYS A 13 0.26 -11.10 -7.16
C LYS A 13 0.81 -9.67 -7.02
N TRP A 14 1.69 -9.22 -7.93
CA TRP A 14 2.22 -7.85 -7.89
C TRP A 14 1.14 -6.80 -8.12
N ARG A 15 0.22 -7.05 -9.08
CA ARG A 15 -0.92 -6.15 -9.32
C ARG A 15 -1.85 -6.05 -8.12
N LEU A 16 -2.10 -7.18 -7.45
CA LEU A 16 -2.92 -7.23 -6.23
C LEU A 16 -2.27 -6.46 -5.07
N LEU A 17 -0.94 -6.54 -4.93
CA LEU A 17 -0.19 -5.75 -3.95
C LEU A 17 -0.33 -4.24 -4.20
N VAL A 18 -0.17 -3.81 -5.45
CA VAL A 18 -0.35 -2.39 -5.85
C VAL A 18 -1.77 -1.93 -5.55
N PHE A 19 -2.77 -2.72 -5.96
CA PHE A 19 -4.17 -2.41 -5.73
C PHE A 19 -4.52 -2.29 -4.25
N ARG A 20 -4.11 -3.26 -3.42
CA ARG A 20 -4.35 -3.24 -1.96
C ARG A 20 -3.76 -1.99 -1.30
N ARG A 21 -2.51 -1.64 -1.64
CA ARG A 21 -1.85 -0.43 -1.13
C ARG A 21 -2.56 0.83 -1.61
N ALA A 22 -2.91 0.91 -2.89
CA ALA A 22 -3.62 2.06 -3.45
C ALA A 22 -4.96 2.27 -2.73
N MET A 23 -5.76 1.21 -2.56
CA MET A 23 -7.05 1.28 -1.87
C MET A 23 -6.91 1.68 -0.40
N THR A 24 -5.84 1.27 0.27
CA THR A 24 -5.57 1.69 1.66
C THR A 24 -5.23 3.18 1.74
N HIS A 25 -4.46 3.70 0.78
CA HIS A 25 -4.19 5.14 0.70
C HIS A 25 -5.44 5.95 0.37
N VAL A 26 -6.25 5.48 -0.59
CA VAL A 26 -7.51 6.13 -0.98
C VAL A 26 -8.49 6.15 0.19
N SER A 27 -8.71 5.01 0.86
CA SER A 27 -9.66 4.94 1.99
C SER A 27 -9.23 5.83 3.15
N ALA A 28 -7.95 5.79 3.54
CA ALA A 28 -7.43 6.66 4.60
C ALA A 28 -7.56 8.15 4.24
N ALA A 29 -7.24 8.52 2.99
CA ALA A 29 -7.34 9.90 2.54
C ALA A 29 -8.80 10.38 2.47
N LEU A 30 -9.73 9.54 2.01
CA LEU A 30 -11.16 9.88 1.97
C LEU A 30 -11.75 10.10 3.36
N VAL A 31 -11.38 9.26 4.34
CA VAL A 31 -11.81 9.45 5.73
C VAL A 31 -11.34 10.81 6.26
N ILE A 32 -10.08 11.18 6.02
CA ILE A 32 -9.55 12.49 6.42
C ILE A 32 -10.28 13.64 5.71
N CYS A 33 -10.50 13.53 4.40
CA CYS A 33 -11.23 14.54 3.63
C CYS A 33 -12.67 14.70 4.12
N ALA A 34 -13.35 13.60 4.43
CA ALA A 34 -14.72 13.61 4.97
C ALA A 34 -14.79 14.27 6.35
N LEU A 35 -13.81 14.01 7.23
CA LEU A 35 -13.72 14.66 8.54
C LEU A 35 -13.55 16.18 8.40
N ILE A 36 -12.65 16.63 7.50
CA ILE A 36 -12.45 18.05 7.22
C ILE A 36 -13.74 18.68 6.69
N ALA A 37 -14.38 18.05 5.69
CA ALA A 37 -15.64 18.55 5.13
C ALA A 37 -16.77 18.62 6.16
N GLY A 38 -16.84 17.65 7.07
CA GLY A 38 -17.80 17.63 8.18
C GLY A 38 -17.61 18.79 9.15
N LEU A 39 -16.36 19.14 9.46
CA LEU A 39 -16.02 20.26 10.34
C LEU A 39 -16.41 21.61 9.73
N TYR A 40 -16.13 21.82 8.44
CA TYR A 40 -16.44 23.06 7.72
C TYR A 40 -17.85 23.11 7.15
N ARG A 41 -18.64 22.03 7.28
CA ARG A 41 -20.04 21.91 6.85
C ARG A 41 -20.30 22.29 5.38
N SER A 42 -19.28 22.16 4.53
CA SER A 42 -19.30 22.66 3.15
C SER A 42 -18.69 21.65 2.18
N ARG A 43 -19.41 21.37 1.09
CA ARG A 43 -18.96 20.46 0.01
C ARG A 43 -17.71 20.97 -0.71
N ALA A 44 -17.53 22.29 -0.86
CA ALA A 44 -16.32 22.85 -1.47
C ALA A 44 -15.03 22.46 -0.73
N HIS A 45 -15.07 22.39 0.59
CA HIS A 45 -13.92 22.00 1.40
C HIS A 45 -13.56 20.52 1.23
N PHE A 46 -14.55 19.67 0.90
CA PHE A 46 -14.31 18.28 0.53
C PHE A 46 -13.52 18.19 -0.78
N MET A 47 -13.93 18.92 -1.82
CA MET A 47 -13.23 18.96 -3.11
C MET A 47 -11.77 19.44 -2.94
N PHE A 48 -11.57 20.56 -2.24
CA PHE A 48 -10.21 21.08 -1.98
C PHE A 48 -9.37 20.10 -1.17
N ALA A 49 -9.93 19.43 -0.16
CA ALA A 49 -9.23 18.42 0.60
C ALA A 49 -8.84 17.21 -0.26
N CYS A 50 -9.75 16.72 -1.12
CA CYS A 50 -9.46 15.63 -2.05
C CYS A 50 -8.35 16.00 -3.05
N CYS A 51 -8.37 17.22 -3.58
CA CYS A 51 -7.34 17.72 -4.50
C CYS A 51 -5.98 17.86 -3.79
N ALA A 52 -5.95 18.43 -2.58
CA ALA A 52 -4.74 18.53 -1.77
C ALA A 52 -4.19 17.14 -1.40
N ALA A 53 -5.04 16.20 -1.01
CA ALA A 53 -4.62 14.83 -0.71
C ALA A 53 -4.09 14.11 -1.97
N GLY A 54 -4.74 14.27 -3.12
CA GLY A 54 -4.30 13.71 -4.39
C GLY A 54 -2.92 14.22 -4.80
N THR A 55 -2.69 15.53 -4.72
CA THR A 55 -1.40 16.15 -5.03
C THR A 55 -0.29 15.72 -4.06
N LEU A 56 -0.59 15.62 -2.76
CA LEU A 56 0.37 15.12 -1.76
C LEU A 56 0.78 13.66 -2.02
N LEU A 57 -0.17 12.81 -2.43
CA LEU A 57 0.13 11.42 -2.80
C LEU A 57 1.01 11.33 -4.04
N LEU A 58 0.74 12.15 -5.07
CA LEU A 58 1.59 12.24 -6.26
C LEU A 58 3.00 12.75 -5.94
N ALA A 59 3.10 13.82 -5.15
CA ALA A 59 4.37 14.37 -4.71
C ALA A 59 5.16 13.35 -3.87
N GLY A 60 4.50 12.62 -2.96
CA GLY A 60 5.10 11.53 -2.21
C GLY A 60 5.60 10.38 -3.09
N GLY A 61 4.84 10.02 -4.13
CA GLY A 61 5.26 9.06 -5.16
C GLY A 61 6.49 9.52 -5.92
N TRP A 62 6.55 10.80 -6.28
CA TRP A 62 7.70 11.39 -6.96
C TRP A 62 8.95 11.43 -6.07
N ILE A 63 8.81 11.84 -4.82
CA ILE A 63 9.92 11.88 -3.85
C ILE A 63 10.47 10.45 -3.62
N THR A 64 9.59 9.46 -3.48
CA THR A 64 10.03 8.06 -3.33
C THR A 64 10.71 7.53 -4.59
N TYR A 65 10.27 7.93 -5.78
CA TYR A 65 10.95 7.64 -7.04
C TYR A 65 12.34 8.28 -7.12
N CYS A 66 12.50 9.57 -6.79
CA CYS A 66 13.80 10.23 -6.77
C CYS A 66 14.76 9.55 -5.79
N ARG A 67 14.30 9.24 -4.58
CA ARG A 67 15.11 8.51 -3.58
C ARG A 67 15.56 7.14 -4.08
N TRP A 68 14.68 6.42 -4.78
CA TRP A 68 15.02 5.15 -5.40
C TRP A 68 16.08 5.30 -6.50
N ARG A 69 15.92 6.31 -7.37
CA ARG A 69 16.85 6.62 -8.45
C ARG A 69 18.25 6.99 -7.94
N ASP A 70 18.32 7.70 -6.82
CA ASP A 70 19.58 8.12 -6.18
C ASP A 70 20.26 6.97 -5.40
N GLY A 71 19.77 5.73 -5.51
CA GLY A 71 20.34 4.58 -4.81
C GLY A 71 20.09 4.58 -3.31
N ARG A 72 19.29 5.53 -2.79
CA ARG A 72 18.84 5.56 -1.38
C ARG A 72 17.64 4.64 -1.20
N LEU A 73 17.84 3.36 -1.51
CA LEU A 73 16.91 2.31 -1.17
C LEU A 73 16.76 2.28 0.37
N PRO A 74 15.53 2.15 0.90
CA PRO A 74 15.39 1.80 2.31
C PRO A 74 16.17 0.51 2.55
N GLU A 75 16.98 0.48 3.61
CA GLU A 75 17.75 -0.70 3.99
C GLU A 75 16.83 -1.93 3.97
N GLU A 76 17.38 -3.03 3.46
CA GLU A 76 16.76 -4.34 3.51
C GLU A 76 16.25 -4.56 4.93
N ARG A 77 14.92 -4.63 5.09
CA ARG A 77 14.33 -4.96 6.40
C ARG A 77 14.96 -6.28 6.79
N ALA A 78 15.78 -6.25 7.85
CA ALA A 78 16.44 -7.44 8.37
C ALA A 78 15.42 -8.58 8.38
N ALA A 79 15.79 -9.70 7.76
CA ALA A 79 14.94 -10.88 7.65
C ALA A 79 14.23 -11.11 8.99
N GLY A 80 12.90 -11.27 8.94
CA GLY A 80 12.04 -11.26 10.12
C GLY A 80 12.62 -12.07 11.27
N ALA A 81 12.39 -11.56 12.49
CA ALA A 81 12.98 -11.99 13.76
C ALA A 81 13.52 -13.44 13.76
N PRO A 82 14.75 -13.69 14.27
CA PRO A 82 15.39 -15.00 14.21
C PRO A 82 14.44 -16.09 14.69
N TYR A 83 14.57 -17.34 14.20
CA TYR A 83 13.54 -18.38 14.40
C TYR A 83 13.08 -18.56 15.86
N ILE A 84 13.96 -18.27 16.83
CA ILE A 84 13.70 -18.30 18.28
C ILE A 84 12.69 -17.22 18.72
N LEU A 85 12.67 -16.09 18.01
CA LEU A 85 11.78 -14.94 18.18
C LEU A 85 10.61 -14.94 17.17
N ARG A 86 10.53 -15.89 16.23
CA ARG A 86 9.30 -16.10 15.45
C ARG A 86 8.21 -16.55 16.42
N ARG A 87 7.32 -15.61 16.77
CA ARG A 87 6.11 -15.91 17.55
C ARG A 87 5.28 -16.91 16.75
N ASP A 88 5.26 -18.16 17.18
CA ASP A 88 4.36 -19.19 16.67
C ASP A 88 2.94 -18.61 16.53
N LYS A 89 2.34 -18.75 15.35
CA LYS A 89 0.91 -18.44 15.13
C LYS A 89 0.01 -19.15 16.16
N ARG A 90 0.47 -20.29 16.70
CA ARG A 90 -0.16 -21.03 17.80
C ARG A 90 -0.27 -20.25 19.13
N ARG A 91 0.53 -19.20 19.36
CA ARG A 91 0.54 -18.42 20.62
C ARG A 91 -0.39 -17.20 20.64
N ARG A 92 -1.16 -16.93 19.60
CA ARG A 92 -2.21 -15.89 19.61
C ARG A 92 -3.57 -16.45 19.21
N PRO A 93 -4.15 -17.35 20.00
CA PRO A 93 -5.46 -17.92 19.68
C PRO A 93 -6.62 -16.92 19.74
N HIS A 94 -6.43 -15.72 20.32
CA HIS A 94 -7.51 -14.75 20.56
C HIS A 94 -7.12 -13.34 20.09
N ARG A 95 -6.91 -13.16 18.77
CA ARG A 95 -7.05 -11.81 18.19
C ARG A 95 -8.52 -11.59 17.87
N PRO A 96 -9.08 -10.40 18.17
CA PRO A 96 -10.44 -10.12 17.74
C PRO A 96 -10.49 -10.10 16.20
N ALA A 97 -11.59 -10.63 15.63
CA ALA A 97 -11.70 -10.92 14.20
C ALA A 97 -11.43 -9.70 13.28
N PHE A 98 -11.72 -8.48 13.75
CA PHE A 98 -11.47 -7.24 13.00
C PHE A 98 -9.99 -6.83 12.92
N LEU A 99 -9.10 -7.46 13.68
CA LEU A 99 -7.65 -7.26 13.65
C LEU A 99 -6.91 -8.44 12.98
N MET A 100 -7.63 -9.44 12.48
CA MET A 100 -7.08 -10.59 11.77
C MET A 100 -6.97 -10.29 10.28
N ASP A 101 -5.87 -10.68 9.66
CA ASP A 101 -5.75 -10.67 8.19
C ASP A 101 -6.19 -12.03 7.63
N SER A 102 -6.45 -12.10 6.33
CA SER A 102 -6.70 -13.34 5.58
C SER A 102 -5.69 -14.45 5.87
N ALA A 103 -4.42 -14.10 6.09
CA ALA A 103 -3.34 -15.04 6.45
C ALA A 103 -3.41 -15.57 7.89
N ASP A 104 -4.28 -15.01 8.74
CA ASP A 104 -4.56 -15.51 10.10
C ASP A 104 -5.71 -16.52 10.11
N PHE A 105 -6.44 -16.67 9.00
CA PHE A 105 -7.43 -17.72 8.80
C PHE A 105 -6.76 -18.92 8.13
N ASP A 106 -7.04 -20.12 8.64
CA ASP A 106 -6.52 -21.40 8.14
C ASP A 106 -7.28 -21.82 6.87
N ASP A 107 -7.31 -20.92 5.89
CA ASP A 107 -7.97 -21.11 4.61
C ASP A 107 -6.90 -21.44 3.56
N ASP A 108 -6.78 -22.73 3.25
CA ASP A 108 -5.77 -23.32 2.36
C ASP A 108 -5.82 -22.78 0.91
N LEU A 109 -6.83 -21.98 0.58
CA LEU A 109 -6.96 -21.30 -0.72
C LEU A 109 -6.26 -19.92 -0.77
N THR A 110 -5.83 -19.39 0.37
CA THR A 110 -5.26 -18.03 0.49
C THR A 110 -3.79 -17.85 0.07
N PRO A 111 -2.86 -18.83 0.11
CA PRO A 111 -1.45 -18.56 -0.22
C PRO A 111 -1.23 -18.29 -1.71
N PHE A 112 -2.18 -18.69 -2.56
CA PHE A 112 -2.16 -18.40 -4.00
C PHE A 112 -2.71 -17.01 -4.33
N THR A 113 -3.58 -16.45 -3.49
CA THR A 113 -4.29 -15.19 -3.73
C THR A 113 -3.75 -14.01 -2.93
N THR A 114 -3.07 -14.26 -1.82
CA THR A 114 -2.43 -13.21 -1.01
C THR A 114 -1.05 -12.85 -1.57
N ALA A 115 -0.84 -11.54 -1.79
CA ALA A 115 0.45 -10.99 -2.16
C ALA A 115 1.15 -10.49 -0.89
N ALA A 116 1.98 -11.34 -0.28
CA ALA A 116 2.78 -10.95 0.88
C ALA A 116 3.95 -10.07 0.44
N GLU A 117 4.31 -9.06 1.22
CA GLU A 117 5.47 -8.21 0.91
C GLU A 117 6.79 -8.99 0.94
N GLU A 118 6.83 -10.09 1.70
CA GLU A 118 7.98 -10.99 1.88
C GLU A 118 8.32 -11.78 0.60
N ASP A 119 7.38 -11.94 -0.32
CA ASP A 119 7.56 -12.70 -1.56
C ASP A 119 8.29 -11.90 -2.65
N PHE A 120 8.52 -10.60 -2.45
CA PHE A 120 9.02 -9.69 -3.48
C PHE A 120 10.35 -9.04 -3.10
N PRO A 121 11.26 -8.83 -4.09
CA PRO A 121 12.47 -8.06 -3.85
C PRO A 121 12.13 -6.59 -3.53
N ILE A 122 13.01 -5.93 -2.76
CA ILE A 122 12.82 -4.53 -2.30
C ILE A 122 12.55 -3.59 -3.47
N GLU A 123 13.25 -3.77 -4.59
CA GLU A 123 13.04 -2.97 -5.80
C GLU A 123 11.59 -3.05 -6.32
N ALA A 124 11.00 -4.25 -6.31
CA ALA A 124 9.62 -4.46 -6.73
C ALA A 124 8.63 -3.85 -5.74
N LEU A 125 8.93 -3.88 -4.44
CA LEU A 125 8.12 -3.25 -3.40
C LEU A 125 8.14 -1.73 -3.48
N VAL A 126 9.30 -1.13 -3.79
CA VAL A 126 9.45 0.32 -3.97
C VAL A 126 8.69 0.76 -5.22
N ARG A 127 8.83 0.04 -6.34
CA ARG A 127 8.03 0.30 -7.56
C ARG A 127 6.53 0.16 -7.30
N ALA A 128 6.12 -0.86 -6.55
CA ALA A 128 4.72 -1.05 -6.17
C ALA A 128 4.20 0.11 -5.31
N ARG A 129 5.02 0.66 -4.40
CA ARG A 129 4.67 1.82 -3.58
C ARG A 129 4.48 3.07 -4.44
N ILE A 130 5.42 3.35 -5.34
CA ILE A 130 5.35 4.49 -6.26
C ILE A 130 4.09 4.37 -7.12
N ALA A 131 3.84 3.20 -7.71
CA ALA A 131 2.65 2.93 -8.51
C ALA A 131 1.35 3.09 -7.71
N ALA A 132 1.31 2.58 -6.47
CA ALA A 132 0.15 2.70 -5.60
C ALA A 132 -0.14 4.16 -5.22
N GLN A 133 0.89 4.95 -4.92
CA GLN A 133 0.74 6.39 -4.62
C GLN A 133 0.29 7.17 -5.86
N ALA A 134 0.82 6.85 -7.03
CA ALA A 134 0.40 7.45 -8.29
C ALA A 134 -1.07 7.15 -8.61
N LEU A 135 -1.48 5.89 -8.46
CA LEU A 135 -2.86 5.45 -8.72
C LEU A 135 -3.83 6.06 -7.70
N ALA A 136 -3.48 6.04 -6.41
CA ALA A 136 -4.29 6.67 -5.37
C ALA A 136 -4.43 8.18 -5.58
N GLY A 137 -3.34 8.87 -5.92
CA GLY A 137 -3.37 10.30 -6.23
C GLY A 137 -4.26 10.63 -7.43
N ALA A 138 -4.15 9.87 -8.52
CA ALA A 138 -5.00 10.03 -9.70
C ALA A 138 -6.49 9.79 -9.38
N VAL A 139 -6.81 8.75 -8.61
CA VAL A 139 -8.19 8.47 -8.18
C VAL A 139 -8.74 9.63 -7.35
N MET A 140 -7.97 10.19 -6.41
CA MET A 140 -8.42 11.32 -5.59
C MET A 140 -8.68 12.59 -6.42
N LEU A 141 -7.88 12.84 -7.45
CA LEU A 141 -8.12 13.95 -8.39
C LEU A 141 -9.38 13.74 -9.22
N VAL A 142 -9.62 12.51 -9.70
CA VAL A 142 -10.85 12.17 -10.43
C VAL A 142 -12.07 12.33 -9.53
N VAL A 143 -12.00 11.85 -8.29
CA VAL A 143 -13.07 12.04 -7.29
C VAL A 143 -13.30 13.53 -7.02
N SER A 144 -12.24 14.32 -6.87
CA SER A 144 -12.36 15.78 -6.68
C SER A 144 -13.00 16.50 -7.87
N ALA A 145 -12.80 16.01 -9.10
CA ALA A 145 -13.36 16.63 -10.30
C ALA A 145 -14.84 16.24 -10.52
N LEU A 146 -15.28 15.13 -9.92
CA LEU A 146 -16.65 14.60 -10.00
C LEU A 146 -17.53 15.01 -8.81
N ALA A 147 -16.94 15.44 -7.69
CA ALA A 147 -17.63 15.85 -6.45
C ALA A 147 -18.18 17.28 -6.53
#